data_AF-A0A8T5AIL6-F1
#
_entry.id   AF-A0A8T5AIL6-F1
#
_cell.length_a   1.000
_cell.length_b   1.000
_cell.length_c   1.000
_cell.angle_alpha   90.00
_cell.angle_beta   90.00
_cell.angle_gamma   90.00
#
_symmetry.space_group_name_H-M   'P 1'
#
loop_
_entity.id
_entity.type
_entity.pdbx_description
1 polymer ?
#
loop_
_entity_poly.entity_id
_entity_poly.type
_entity_poly.pdbx_seq_one_letter_code
_entity_poly.pdbx_strand_id
1 'polypeptide(L)'
;MPELKVNLLEKEYHCLICQQLMQPTTEIVPCFYCGKREKADYVCPNGHYICEECRLATPDEIVRKTCEASVEVDPLRIAFKILSHPAIPMHSPVHHYLVACTLLAALRNATKFKAERVTFDDALRRGKRIPYGSCGSLGVCGAAVGVGIAVSIFTRATTMSDKERSLAMQAVVEALKNIAEIGGPRCCKASTFTAIITGAKFFKNLETSIQIPEKPQFCSFMSVNEDCLKERCPYFR
;
A
#
# COMPACT_ATOMS: atom_id res chain seq x y z
N MET A 1 8.08 -56.02 14.14
CA MET A 1 7.87 -54.56 14.10
C MET A 1 9.06 -53.92 14.78
N PRO A 2 10.07 -53.50 14.01
CA PRO A 2 10.48 -52.08 13.96
C PRO A 2 10.99 -51.72 12.54
N GLU A 3 11.11 -50.50 12.04
CA GLU A 3 10.99 -49.12 12.51
C GLU A 3 10.43 -48.37 11.29
N LEU A 4 9.27 -47.72 11.42
CA LEU A 4 8.88 -46.71 10.43
C LEU A 4 9.85 -45.54 10.63
N LYS A 5 10.90 -45.50 9.80
CA LYS A 5 11.66 -44.27 9.57
C LYS A 5 10.67 -43.25 9.02
N VAL A 6 10.08 -42.47 9.92
CA VAL A 6 9.39 -41.24 9.56
C VAL A 6 10.48 -40.35 9.00
N ASN A 7 10.59 -40.34 7.67
CA ASN A 7 11.39 -39.38 6.96
C ASN A 7 10.72 -38.03 7.23
N LEU A 8 11.14 -37.37 8.31
CA LEU A 8 10.79 -36.00 8.60
C LEU A 8 11.42 -35.18 7.48
N LEU A 9 10.72 -35.06 6.35
CA LEU A 9 11.01 -34.06 5.33
C LEU A 9 11.22 -32.76 6.08
N GLU A 10 12.46 -32.25 6.07
CA GLU A 10 12.76 -30.93 6.62
C GLU A 10 11.73 -29.97 6.02
N LYS A 11 10.85 -29.41 6.87
CA LYS A 11 9.81 -28.52 6.38
C LYS A 11 10.49 -27.28 5.83
N GLU A 12 10.52 -27.17 4.50
CA GLU A 12 11.04 -25.99 3.82
C GLU A 12 10.05 -24.82 3.97
N TYR A 13 10.46 -23.80 4.72
CA TYR A 13 9.69 -22.57 4.85
C TYR A 13 10.12 -21.59 3.78
N HIS A 14 9.17 -21.07 3.01
CA HIS A 14 9.43 -20.06 1.98
C HIS A 14 8.98 -18.67 2.46
N CYS A 15 9.73 -17.64 2.07
CA CYS A 15 9.47 -16.27 2.45
C CYS A 15 8.19 -15.73 1.80
N LEU A 16 7.22 -15.28 2.61
CA LEU A 16 5.94 -14.72 2.11
C LEU A 16 6.09 -13.46 1.23
N ILE A 17 7.26 -12.81 1.23
CA ILE A 17 7.52 -11.58 0.47
C ILE A 17 8.22 -11.86 -0.86
N CYS A 18 9.25 -12.70 -0.84
CA CYS A 18 10.16 -12.90 -1.99
C CYS A 18 10.29 -14.36 -2.43
N GLN A 19 9.57 -15.28 -1.78
CA GLN A 19 9.56 -16.72 -2.06
C GLN A 19 10.91 -17.44 -1.99
N GLN A 20 11.96 -16.79 -1.48
CA GLN A 20 13.23 -17.45 -1.20
C GLN A 20 13.10 -18.39 0.01
N LEU A 21 13.88 -19.47 0.02
CA LEU A 21 13.96 -20.41 1.14
C LEU A 21 14.42 -19.67 2.41
N MET A 22 13.71 -19.87 3.52
CA MET A 22 14.03 -19.28 4.80
C MET A 22 15.16 -20.08 5.48
N GLN A 23 16.07 -19.38 6.13
CA GLN A 23 17.21 -19.98 6.84
C GLN A 23 17.01 -19.83 8.35
N PRO A 24 17.30 -20.88 9.15
CA PRO A 24 17.27 -20.78 10.60
C PRO A 24 18.22 -19.68 11.09
N THR A 25 17.80 -18.92 12.11
CA THR A 25 18.62 -17.90 12.75
C THR A 25 18.26 -17.81 14.24
N THR A 26 19.08 -17.10 15.00
CA THR A 26 18.78 -16.71 16.39
C THR A 26 18.97 -15.21 16.63
N GLU A 27 19.16 -14.45 15.55
CA GLU A 27 19.43 -13.02 15.59
C GLU A 27 18.18 -12.19 15.94
N ILE A 28 18.41 -10.97 16.41
CA ILE A 28 17.37 -9.96 16.62
C ILE A 28 17.20 -9.16 15.31
N VAL A 29 16.12 -9.46 14.59
CA VAL A 29 15.84 -8.92 13.26
C VAL A 29 14.61 -7.99 13.33
N PRO A 30 14.60 -6.84 12.64
CA PRO A 30 13.41 -6.01 12.55
C PRO A 30 12.33 -6.67 11.68
N CYS A 31 11.08 -6.65 12.13
CA CYS A 31 9.94 -7.03 11.31
C CYS A 31 9.87 -6.16 10.06
N PHE A 32 9.71 -6.79 8.91
CA PHE A 32 9.59 -6.14 7.61
C PHE A 32 8.54 -5.04 7.68
N TYR A 33 7.32 -5.31 8.17
CA TYR A 33 6.21 -4.35 8.16
C TYR A 33 6.30 -3.26 9.23
N CYS A 34 6.35 -3.64 10.52
CA CYS A 34 6.23 -2.72 11.64
C CYS A 34 7.57 -2.28 12.26
N GLY A 35 8.70 -2.84 11.82
CA GLY A 35 10.04 -2.51 12.34
C GLY A 35 10.35 -3.04 13.75
N LYS A 36 9.38 -3.65 14.46
CA LYS A 36 9.59 -4.26 15.77
C LYS A 36 10.76 -5.25 15.72
N ARG A 37 11.75 -5.07 16.61
CA ARG A 37 12.92 -5.94 16.72
C ARG A 37 12.65 -7.03 17.74
N GLU A 38 12.75 -8.28 17.34
CA GLU A 38 12.62 -9.44 18.21
C GLU A 38 13.47 -10.61 17.68
N LYS A 39 13.63 -11.65 18.49
CA LYS A 39 14.38 -12.84 18.10
C LYS A 39 13.63 -13.58 17.00
N ALA A 40 14.28 -13.80 15.86
CA ALA A 40 13.72 -14.55 14.75
C ALA A 40 14.20 -16.01 14.81
N ASP A 41 13.30 -16.95 14.51
CA ASP A 41 13.68 -18.36 14.28
C ASP A 41 14.15 -18.58 12.85
N TYR A 42 13.63 -17.78 11.90
CA TYR A 42 13.94 -17.88 10.48
C TYR A 42 14.00 -16.50 9.82
N VAL A 43 14.93 -16.32 8.89
CA VAL A 43 15.06 -15.14 8.01
C VAL A 43 15.42 -15.59 6.60
N CYS A 44 14.91 -14.94 5.55
CA CYS A 44 15.36 -15.26 4.20
C CYS A 44 16.67 -14.53 3.84
N PRO A 45 17.39 -14.95 2.78
CA PRO A 45 18.62 -14.27 2.34
C PRO A 45 18.45 -12.77 2.01
N ASN A 46 17.24 -12.32 1.70
CA ASN A 46 16.92 -10.90 1.49
C ASN A 46 16.62 -10.14 2.80
N GLY A 47 16.83 -10.76 3.97
CA GLY A 47 16.62 -10.15 5.28
C GLY A 47 15.15 -10.04 5.72
N HIS A 48 14.21 -10.68 5.02
CA HIS A 48 12.80 -10.60 5.38
C HIS A 48 12.48 -11.47 6.60
N TYR A 49 11.95 -10.81 7.63
CA TYR A 49 11.35 -11.41 8.80
C TYR A 49 9.99 -10.73 9.06
N ILE A 50 9.00 -11.48 9.55
CA ILE A 50 7.67 -10.95 9.87
C ILE A 50 7.33 -11.41 11.29
N CYS A 51 7.11 -10.46 12.21
CA CYS A 51 6.65 -10.74 13.57
C CYS A 51 5.25 -11.37 13.57
N GLU A 52 4.91 -12.13 14.61
CA GLU A 52 3.62 -12.82 14.74
C GLU A 52 2.44 -11.86 14.58
N GLU A 53 2.49 -10.70 15.23
CA GLU A 53 1.43 -9.69 15.14
C GLU A 53 1.19 -9.18 13.70
N CYS A 54 2.24 -9.10 12.87
CA CYS A 54 2.08 -8.70 11.48
C CYS A 54 1.61 -9.87 10.62
N ARG A 55 2.03 -11.10 10.90
CA ARG A 55 1.54 -12.31 10.18
C ARG A 55 0.04 -12.49 10.33
N LEU A 56 -0.49 -12.19 11.53
CA LEU A 56 -1.90 -12.35 11.87
C LEU A 56 -2.71 -11.06 11.65
N ALA A 57 -2.08 -9.98 11.18
CA ALA A 57 -2.73 -8.68 11.03
C ALA A 57 -3.84 -8.74 9.98
N THR A 58 -4.96 -8.11 10.32
CA THR A 58 -6.01 -7.76 9.35
C THR A 58 -5.48 -6.76 8.31
N PRO A 59 -6.17 -6.58 7.17
CA PRO A 59 -5.78 -5.59 6.16
C PRO A 59 -5.67 -4.16 6.71
N ASP A 60 -6.56 -3.79 7.63
CA ASP A 60 -6.56 -2.46 8.27
C ASP A 60 -5.32 -2.30 9.16
N GLU A 61 -5.01 -3.32 9.97
CA GLU A 61 -3.87 -3.31 10.88
C GLU A 61 -2.55 -3.27 10.14
N ILE A 62 -2.39 -4.04 9.07
CA ILE A 62 -1.13 -4.09 8.33
C ILE A 62 -0.88 -2.77 7.58
N VAL A 63 -1.92 -2.14 7.01
CA VAL A 63 -1.81 -0.81 6.40
C VAL A 63 -1.35 0.21 7.44
N ARG A 64 -2.02 0.25 8.61
CA ARG A 64 -1.70 1.20 9.68
C ARG A 64 -0.30 0.96 10.25
N LYS A 65 0.01 -0.26 10.72
CA LYS A 65 1.31 -0.63 11.31
C LYS A 65 2.46 -0.29 10.36
N THR A 66 2.30 -0.56 9.06
CA THR A 66 3.34 -0.26 8.06
C THR A 66 3.53 1.24 7.84
N CYS A 67 2.44 2.02 7.75
CA CYS A 67 2.53 3.48 7.57
C CYS A 67 3.07 4.19 8.81
N GLU A 68 2.66 3.76 10.02
CA GLU A 68 3.17 4.28 11.28
C GLU A 68 4.68 4.08 11.40
N ALA A 69 5.18 2.88 11.09
CA ALA A 69 6.59 2.53 11.19
C ALA A 69 7.47 3.01 10.02
N SER A 70 6.88 3.48 8.91
CA SER A 70 7.64 3.81 7.70
C SER A 70 8.47 5.08 7.85
N VAL A 71 9.73 5.05 7.40
CA VAL A 71 10.58 6.23 7.21
C VAL A 71 10.78 6.60 5.73
N GLU A 72 10.13 5.87 4.83
CA GLU A 72 10.23 6.09 3.38
C GLU A 72 9.54 7.41 2.98
N VAL A 73 10.20 8.19 2.12
CA VAL A 73 9.65 9.43 1.54
C VAL A 73 8.95 9.18 0.20
N ASP A 74 9.15 8.00 -0.40
CA ASP A 74 8.45 7.54 -1.59
C ASP A 74 7.19 6.76 -1.17
N PRO A 75 5.97 7.30 -1.40
CA PRO A 75 4.73 6.63 -1.01
C PRO A 75 4.49 5.31 -1.75
N LEU A 76 5.06 5.14 -2.94
CA LEU A 76 4.90 3.92 -3.72
C LEU A 76 5.74 2.77 -3.15
N ARG A 77 6.93 3.05 -2.59
CA ARG A 77 7.71 2.06 -1.81
C ARG A 77 6.92 1.56 -0.60
N ILE A 78 6.25 2.46 0.12
CA ILE A 78 5.37 2.10 1.25
C ILE A 78 4.21 1.23 0.74
N ALA A 79 3.59 1.61 -0.38
CA ALA A 79 2.50 0.85 -0.96
C ALA A 79 2.93 -0.56 -1.39
N PHE A 80 4.05 -0.72 -2.09
CA PHE A 80 4.56 -2.05 -2.49
C PHE A 80 4.78 -2.95 -1.27
N LYS A 81 5.38 -2.40 -0.22
CA LYS A 81 5.57 -3.08 1.04
C LYS A 81 4.27 -3.57 1.66
N ILE A 82 3.21 -2.75 1.68
CA ILE A 82 1.89 -3.18 2.17
C ILE A 82 1.27 -4.22 1.23
N LEU A 83 1.31 -3.96 -0.08
CA LEU A 83 0.67 -4.78 -1.11
C LEU A 83 1.30 -6.18 -1.25
N SER A 84 2.52 -6.39 -0.74
CA SER A 84 3.15 -7.72 -0.65
C SER A 84 2.63 -8.56 0.52
N HIS A 85 1.78 -8.02 1.39
CA HIS A 85 1.21 -8.80 2.48
C HIS A 85 0.08 -9.72 1.96
N PRO A 86 0.07 -11.02 2.32
CA PRO A 86 -0.95 -11.96 1.85
C PRO A 86 -2.39 -11.57 2.21
N ALA A 87 -2.59 -10.82 3.30
CA ALA A 87 -3.91 -10.32 3.67
C ALA A 87 -4.47 -9.25 2.71
N ILE A 88 -3.69 -8.71 1.77
CA ILE A 88 -4.12 -7.65 0.85
C ILE A 88 -4.51 -8.27 -0.50
N PRO A 89 -5.81 -8.43 -0.81
CA PRO A 89 -6.24 -9.08 -2.04
C PRO A 89 -5.87 -8.28 -3.29
N MET A 90 -5.87 -8.93 -4.45
CA MET A 90 -5.69 -8.25 -5.74
C MET A 90 -6.76 -7.18 -5.99
N HIS A 91 -7.98 -7.43 -5.51
CA HIS A 91 -9.15 -6.60 -5.69
C HIS A 91 -9.87 -6.43 -4.35
N SER A 92 -9.84 -5.23 -3.77
CA SER A 92 -10.44 -5.00 -2.45
C SER A 92 -10.66 -3.49 -2.17
N PRO A 93 -11.59 -3.11 -1.27
CA PRO A 93 -11.68 -1.72 -0.79
C PRO A 93 -10.45 -1.27 0.01
N VAL A 94 -9.58 -2.21 0.40
CA VAL A 94 -8.31 -1.92 1.09
C VAL A 94 -7.46 -0.90 0.33
N HIS A 95 -7.47 -1.00 -1.00
CA HIS A 95 -6.75 -0.09 -1.89
C HIS A 95 -7.18 1.37 -1.76
N HIS A 96 -8.40 1.64 -1.27
CA HIS A 96 -8.95 2.99 -1.17
C HIS A 96 -8.27 3.79 -0.06
N TYR A 97 -8.18 3.23 1.14
CA TYR A 97 -7.50 3.89 2.27
C TYR A 97 -5.98 3.67 2.28
N LEU A 98 -5.48 2.59 1.65
CA LEU A 98 -4.04 2.37 1.48
C LEU A 98 -3.38 3.54 0.73
N VAL A 99 -3.99 4.03 -0.36
CA VAL A 99 -3.51 5.21 -1.11
C VAL A 99 -3.40 6.41 -0.17
N ALA A 100 -4.42 6.67 0.63
CA ALA A 100 -4.42 7.81 1.56
C ALA A 100 -3.28 7.70 2.60
N CYS A 101 -3.16 6.52 3.23
CA CYS A 101 -2.18 6.31 4.30
C CYS A 101 -0.74 6.39 3.79
N THR A 102 -0.46 5.83 2.62
CA THR A 102 0.89 5.83 2.03
C THR A 102 1.33 7.25 1.67
N LEU A 103 0.44 8.07 1.08
CA LEU A 103 0.70 9.49 0.81
C LEU A 103 0.94 10.28 2.10
N LEU A 104 0.10 10.09 3.13
CA LEU A 104 0.23 10.79 4.41
C LEU A 104 1.52 10.40 5.16
N ALA A 105 1.92 9.13 5.13
CA ALA A 105 3.18 8.68 5.72
C ALA A 105 4.38 9.28 4.99
N ALA A 106 4.39 9.26 3.66
CA ALA A 106 5.45 9.89 2.87
C ALA A 106 5.53 11.40 3.11
N LEU A 107 4.40 12.11 3.19
CA LEU A 107 4.35 13.53 3.53
C LEU A 107 4.92 13.81 4.91
N ARG A 108 4.57 13.02 5.92
CA ARG A 108 5.14 13.14 7.26
C ARG A 108 6.66 13.00 7.22
N ASN A 109 7.16 12.03 6.45
CA ASN A 109 8.59 11.74 6.39
C ASN A 109 9.37 12.79 5.57
N ALA A 110 8.72 13.40 4.56
CA ALA A 110 9.35 14.36 3.68
C ALA A 110 9.24 15.82 4.18
N THR A 111 8.30 16.13 5.07
CA THR A 111 7.94 17.51 5.46
C THR A 111 7.87 17.66 6.99
N LYS A 112 7.43 18.84 7.47
CA LYS A 112 7.10 19.06 8.90
C LYS A 112 5.67 18.62 9.28
N PHE A 113 4.92 18.06 8.35
CA PHE A 113 3.56 17.56 8.59
C PHE A 113 3.59 16.45 9.63
N LYS A 114 2.72 16.55 10.64
CA LYS A 114 2.57 15.52 11.67
C LYS A 114 1.44 14.56 11.28
N ALA A 115 1.80 13.31 11.05
CA ALA A 115 0.84 12.21 10.90
C ALA A 115 1.07 11.18 12.00
N GLU A 116 0.10 11.08 12.91
CA GLU A 116 0.11 10.14 14.02
C GLU A 116 -0.95 9.05 13.77
N ARG A 117 -1.08 8.11 14.71
CA ARG A 117 -2.06 7.03 14.63
C ARG A 117 -3.47 7.51 14.28
N VAL A 118 -3.94 8.58 14.92
CA VAL A 118 -5.28 9.16 14.67
C VAL A 118 -5.44 9.64 13.22
N THR A 119 -4.36 10.09 12.58
CA THR A 119 -4.37 10.52 11.18
C THR A 119 -4.62 9.32 10.26
N PHE A 120 -3.97 8.19 10.52
CA PHE A 120 -4.17 6.96 9.75
C PHE A 120 -5.53 6.32 10.04
N ASP A 121 -5.97 6.30 11.30
CA ASP A 121 -7.29 5.80 11.67
C ASP A 121 -8.42 6.62 10.99
N ASP A 122 -8.26 7.95 10.85
CA ASP A 122 -9.21 8.78 10.10
C ASP A 122 -9.19 8.47 8.60
N ALA A 123 -8.01 8.26 8.00
CA ALA A 123 -7.88 7.86 6.61
C ALA A 123 -8.54 6.49 6.33
N LEU A 124 -8.30 5.50 7.21
CA LEU A 124 -8.95 4.19 7.18
C LEU A 124 -10.47 4.33 7.26
N ARG A 125 -10.97 5.05 8.27
CA ARG A 125 -12.40 5.26 8.48
C ARG A 125 -13.07 5.91 7.27
N ARG A 126 -12.45 6.92 6.67
CA ARG A 126 -12.98 7.58 5.46
C ARG A 126 -12.95 6.66 4.25
N GLY A 127 -11.84 5.96 4.00
CA GLY A 127 -11.72 5.10 2.82
C GLY A 127 -12.58 3.84 2.87
N LYS A 128 -12.85 3.29 4.07
CA LYS A 128 -13.75 2.15 4.26
C LYS A 128 -15.21 2.44 3.91
N ARG A 129 -15.60 3.72 3.84
CA ARG A 129 -16.95 4.12 3.41
C ARG A 129 -17.16 4.01 1.90
N ILE A 130 -16.10 3.76 1.13
CA ILE A 130 -16.17 3.65 -0.33
C ILE A 130 -16.49 2.20 -0.69
N PRO A 131 -17.63 1.93 -1.36
CA PRO A 131 -18.03 0.57 -1.70
C PRO A 131 -17.05 -0.16 -2.62
N TYR A 132 -17.02 -1.49 -2.51
CA TYR A 132 -16.34 -2.34 -3.49
C TYR A 132 -16.90 -2.09 -4.89
N GLY A 133 -16.01 -2.00 -5.88
CA GLY A 133 -16.42 -1.82 -7.28
C GLY A 133 -16.92 -0.42 -7.64
N SER A 134 -16.73 0.59 -6.79
CA SER A 134 -17.17 1.97 -7.03
C SER A 134 -16.71 2.55 -8.38
N CYS A 135 -15.58 2.07 -8.91
CA CYS A 135 -15.09 2.43 -10.25
C CYS A 135 -16.09 2.10 -11.37
N GLY A 136 -16.76 0.94 -11.30
CA GLY A 136 -17.74 0.52 -12.28
C GLY A 136 -19.18 0.88 -11.91
N SER A 137 -19.53 0.85 -10.61
CA SER A 137 -20.91 1.08 -10.16
C SER A 137 -21.27 2.53 -9.92
N LEU A 138 -20.29 3.37 -9.54
CA LEU A 138 -20.49 4.79 -9.23
C LEU A 138 -19.70 5.72 -10.18
N GLY A 139 -18.91 5.16 -11.09
CA GLY A 139 -18.03 5.91 -11.99
C GLY A 139 -16.83 6.57 -11.30
N VAL A 140 -16.55 6.23 -10.04
CA VAL A 140 -15.45 6.82 -9.26
C VAL A 140 -14.59 5.76 -8.61
N CYS A 141 -13.33 5.67 -9.02
CA CYS A 141 -12.38 4.71 -8.44
C CYS A 141 -12.04 5.10 -6.99
N GLY A 142 -12.19 4.17 -6.04
CA GLY A 142 -11.87 4.45 -4.64
C GLY A 142 -10.40 4.75 -4.37
N ALA A 143 -9.48 4.31 -5.24
CA ALA A 143 -8.07 4.73 -5.18
C ALA A 143 -7.92 6.23 -5.48
N ALA A 144 -8.68 6.78 -6.42
CA ALA A 144 -8.71 8.22 -6.71
C ALA A 144 -9.25 9.00 -5.50
N VAL A 145 -10.34 8.52 -4.90
CA VAL A 145 -10.90 9.11 -3.67
C VAL A 145 -9.89 9.07 -2.53
N GLY A 146 -9.08 8.02 -2.43
CA GLY A 146 -7.96 7.93 -1.49
C GLY A 146 -6.97 9.11 -1.57
N VAL A 147 -6.70 9.63 -2.78
CA VAL A 147 -5.89 10.84 -2.96
C VAL A 147 -6.59 12.05 -2.34
N GLY A 148 -7.88 12.23 -2.63
CA GLY A 148 -8.68 13.30 -2.03
C GLY A 148 -8.77 13.21 -0.51
N ILE A 149 -8.85 12.00 0.06
CA ILE A 149 -8.82 11.77 1.51
C ILE A 149 -7.49 12.25 2.09
N ALA A 150 -6.35 11.91 1.48
CA ALA A 150 -5.05 12.40 1.92
C ALA A 150 -4.97 13.92 1.87
N VAL A 151 -5.40 14.54 0.76
CA VAL A 151 -5.40 16.01 0.61
C VAL A 151 -6.29 16.65 1.67
N SER A 152 -7.51 16.14 1.88
CA SER A 152 -8.44 16.66 2.89
C SER A 152 -7.88 16.55 4.31
N ILE A 153 -7.20 15.45 4.66
CA ILE A 153 -6.58 15.30 5.97
C ILE A 153 -5.41 16.28 6.12
N PHE A 154 -4.55 16.38 5.10
CA PHE A 154 -3.38 17.25 5.11
C PHE A 154 -3.78 18.73 5.25
N THR A 155 -4.77 19.19 4.50
CA THR A 155 -5.25 20.58 4.52
C THR A 155 -6.29 20.86 5.60
N ARG A 156 -6.70 19.84 6.37
CA ARG A 156 -7.80 19.90 7.35
C ARG A 156 -9.13 20.37 6.75
N ALA A 157 -9.39 19.99 5.50
CA ALA A 157 -10.62 20.35 4.80
C ALA A 157 -11.86 19.78 5.51
N THR A 158 -12.91 20.59 5.57
CA THR A 158 -14.26 20.21 5.98
C THR A 158 -15.25 20.45 4.85
N THR A 159 -16.51 20.06 5.04
CA THR A 159 -17.58 20.38 4.09
C THR A 159 -17.83 21.88 3.94
N MET A 160 -17.41 22.69 4.92
CA MET A 160 -17.56 24.15 4.94
C MET A 160 -16.28 24.89 4.51
N SER A 161 -15.18 24.18 4.25
CA SER A 161 -13.95 24.79 3.76
C SER A 161 -14.11 25.24 2.30
N ASP A 162 -13.49 26.36 1.95
CA ASP A 162 -13.50 26.90 0.59
C ASP A 162 -12.39 26.25 -0.26
N LYS A 163 -11.17 26.79 -0.16
CA LYS A 163 -10.02 26.34 -0.95
C LYS A 163 -9.64 24.89 -0.66
N GLU A 164 -9.60 24.47 0.60
CA GLU A 164 -9.11 23.16 1.01
C GLU A 164 -10.02 22.02 0.51
N ARG A 165 -11.33 22.25 0.51
CA ARG A 165 -12.32 21.32 -0.04
C ARG A 165 -12.16 21.22 -1.55
N SER A 166 -11.98 22.36 -2.22
CA SER A 166 -11.76 22.41 -3.67
C SER A 166 -10.49 21.67 -4.09
N LEU A 167 -9.39 21.83 -3.34
CA LEU A 167 -8.15 21.09 -3.55
C LEU A 167 -8.35 19.57 -3.44
N ALA A 168 -9.08 19.12 -2.42
CA ALA A 168 -9.36 17.69 -2.26
C ALA A 168 -10.16 17.13 -3.45
N MET A 169 -11.16 17.86 -3.96
CA MET A 169 -11.93 17.45 -5.14
C MET A 169 -11.07 17.47 -6.41
N GLN A 170 -10.24 18.49 -6.62
CA GLN A 170 -9.34 18.58 -7.76
C GLN A 170 -8.34 17.41 -7.81
N ALA A 171 -7.79 17.03 -6.66
CA ALA A 171 -6.89 15.88 -6.57
C ALA A 171 -7.59 14.56 -6.98
N VAL A 172 -8.88 14.39 -6.62
CA VAL A 172 -9.69 13.25 -7.07
C VAL A 172 -9.92 13.30 -8.58
N VAL A 173 -10.26 14.47 -9.14
CA VAL A 173 -10.47 14.64 -10.59
C VAL A 173 -9.22 14.26 -11.38
N GLU A 174 -8.05 14.74 -10.96
CA GLU A 174 -6.79 14.42 -11.64
C GLU A 174 -6.45 12.93 -11.55
N ALA A 175 -6.58 12.33 -10.37
CA ALA A 175 -6.33 10.90 -10.19
C ALA A 175 -7.33 10.04 -10.98
N LEU A 176 -8.61 10.44 -11.02
CA LEU A 176 -9.64 9.72 -11.75
C LEU A 176 -9.41 9.80 -13.26
N LYS A 177 -9.02 10.96 -13.78
CA LYS A 177 -8.64 11.14 -15.19
C LYS A 177 -7.51 10.18 -15.56
N ASN A 178 -6.41 10.21 -14.82
CA ASN A 178 -5.24 9.36 -15.11
C ASN A 178 -5.56 7.85 -14.97
N ILE A 179 -6.46 7.46 -14.07
CA ILE A 179 -6.92 6.07 -13.93
C ILE A 179 -7.81 5.67 -15.11
N ALA A 180 -8.73 6.54 -15.52
CA ALA A 180 -9.65 6.28 -16.63
C ALA A 180 -8.90 6.10 -17.97
N GLU A 181 -7.80 6.84 -18.17
CA GLU A 181 -6.94 6.73 -19.36
C GLU A 181 -6.25 5.36 -19.49
N ILE A 182 -6.09 4.59 -18.40
CA ILE A 182 -5.56 3.21 -18.48
C ILE A 182 -6.55 2.31 -19.22
N GLY A 183 -7.86 2.51 -19.00
CA GLY A 183 -8.93 1.69 -19.56
C GLY A 183 -8.91 0.22 -19.14
N GLY A 184 -9.70 -0.59 -19.84
CA GLY A 184 -9.80 -2.04 -19.64
C GLY A 184 -10.62 -2.46 -18.41
N PRO A 185 -10.70 -3.79 -18.14
CA PRO A 185 -11.29 -4.31 -16.92
C PRO A 185 -10.54 -3.81 -15.68
N ARG A 186 -11.18 -4.02 -14.52
CA ARG A 186 -10.68 -3.59 -13.21
C ARG A 186 -9.25 -4.06 -12.96
N CYS A 187 -8.36 -3.14 -12.56
CA CYS A 187 -7.07 -3.48 -11.95
C CYS A 187 -6.75 -2.57 -10.75
N CYS A 188 -7.02 -3.03 -9.52
CA CYS A 188 -6.79 -2.21 -8.33
C CYS A 188 -5.32 -1.86 -8.09
N LYS A 189 -4.36 -2.70 -8.52
CA LYS A 189 -2.92 -2.39 -8.40
C LYS A 189 -2.54 -1.22 -9.32
N ALA A 190 -2.91 -1.29 -10.60
CA ALA A 190 -2.68 -0.20 -11.55
C ALA A 190 -3.37 1.11 -11.09
N SER A 191 -4.62 1.03 -10.63
CA SER A 191 -5.31 2.20 -10.06
C SER A 191 -4.60 2.76 -8.83
N THR A 192 -4.12 1.91 -7.91
CA THR A 192 -3.36 2.34 -6.73
C THR A 192 -2.06 3.03 -7.11
N PHE A 193 -1.28 2.47 -8.04
CA PHE A 193 -0.01 3.06 -8.47
C PHE A 193 -0.23 4.42 -9.12
N THR A 194 -1.20 4.50 -10.04
CA THR A 194 -1.55 5.76 -10.71
C THR A 194 -2.06 6.80 -9.72
N ALA A 195 -2.90 6.41 -8.77
CA ALA A 195 -3.40 7.30 -7.73
C ALA A 195 -2.27 7.86 -6.86
N ILE A 196 -1.34 7.01 -6.42
CA ILE A 196 -0.20 7.43 -5.58
C ILE A 196 0.73 8.38 -6.34
N ILE A 197 1.10 8.05 -7.59
CA ILE A 197 1.94 8.91 -8.42
C ILE A 197 1.26 10.26 -8.65
N THR A 198 -0.04 10.25 -8.96
CA THR A 198 -0.82 11.49 -9.15
C THR A 198 -0.91 12.29 -7.86
N GLY A 199 -1.19 11.65 -6.73
CA GLY A 199 -1.24 12.30 -5.43
C GLY A 199 0.08 12.93 -5.02
N ALA A 200 1.20 12.25 -5.25
CA ALA A 200 2.53 12.79 -4.98
C ALA A 200 2.82 14.03 -5.85
N LYS A 201 2.46 14.00 -7.14
CA LYS A 201 2.56 15.18 -8.03
C LYS A 201 1.66 16.32 -7.54
N PHE A 202 0.43 16.03 -7.14
CA PHE A 202 -0.50 17.04 -6.62
C PHE A 202 0.07 17.71 -5.36
N PHE A 203 0.57 16.93 -4.39
CA PHE A 203 1.24 17.47 -3.21
C PHE A 203 2.52 18.24 -3.55
N LYS A 204 3.28 17.82 -4.57
CA LYS A 204 4.44 18.58 -5.04
C LYS A 204 4.03 19.98 -5.53
N ASN A 205 2.90 20.08 -6.25
CA ASN A 205 2.33 21.34 -6.73
C ASN A 205 1.80 22.22 -5.60
N LEU A 206 1.52 21.65 -4.42
CA LEU A 206 1.25 22.39 -3.18
C LEU A 206 2.54 22.79 -2.43
N GLU A 207 3.68 22.83 -3.13
CA GLU A 207 5.00 23.21 -2.61
C GLU A 207 5.52 22.33 -1.47
N THR A 208 5.06 21.07 -1.40
CA THR A 208 5.62 20.11 -0.44
C THR A 208 6.93 19.50 -0.94
N SER A 209 7.78 19.05 -0.03
CA SER A 209 9.02 18.32 -0.33
C SER A 209 8.81 16.83 -0.62
N ILE A 210 7.57 16.36 -0.81
CA ILE A 210 7.29 14.95 -1.12
C ILE A 210 8.05 14.50 -2.38
N GLN A 211 8.55 13.27 -2.36
CA GLN A 211 9.15 12.66 -3.53
C GLN A 211 8.03 12.22 -4.49
N ILE A 212 8.17 12.59 -5.76
CA ILE A 212 7.34 12.00 -6.81
C ILE A 212 7.95 10.63 -7.13
N PRO A 213 7.22 9.53 -6.93
CA PRO A 213 7.72 8.20 -7.26
C PRO A 213 8.04 8.13 -8.75
N GLU A 214 9.14 7.48 -9.08
CA GLU A 214 9.31 6.98 -10.43
C GLU A 214 8.22 5.96 -10.71
N LYS A 215 7.76 5.94 -11.96
CA LYS A 215 6.83 4.93 -12.40
C LYS A 215 7.47 3.55 -12.22
N PRO A 216 6.79 2.56 -11.58
CA PRO A 216 7.32 1.21 -11.47
C PRO A 216 7.67 0.71 -12.85
N GLN A 217 8.90 0.21 -12.99
CA GLN A 217 9.30 -0.46 -14.22
C GLN A 217 8.45 -1.73 -14.36
N PHE A 218 8.42 -2.55 -13.29
CA PHE A 218 7.74 -3.85 -13.24
C PHE A 218 6.66 -3.94 -12.15
N CYS A 219 5.50 -4.54 -12.49
CA CYS A 219 4.44 -4.89 -11.55
C CYS A 219 4.54 -6.37 -11.13
N SER A 220 4.97 -6.61 -9.88
CA SER A 220 5.10 -7.96 -9.30
C SER A 220 3.78 -8.69 -9.04
N PHE A 221 2.63 -8.06 -9.31
CA PHE A 221 1.30 -8.63 -9.05
C PHE A 221 0.60 -9.12 -10.32
N MET A 222 1.28 -9.10 -11.47
CA MET A 222 0.66 -9.47 -12.75
C MET A 222 0.21 -10.93 -12.83
N SER A 223 0.95 -11.85 -12.18
CA SER A 223 0.67 -13.28 -12.23
C SER A 223 -0.58 -13.69 -11.44
N VAL A 224 -1.02 -12.85 -10.51
CA VAL A 224 -2.20 -13.09 -9.65
C VAL A 224 -3.42 -12.29 -10.10
N ASN A 225 -3.37 -11.66 -11.28
CA ASN A 225 -4.46 -10.91 -11.87
C ASN A 225 -4.88 -11.53 -13.20
N GLU A 226 -6.01 -12.25 -13.21
CA GLU A 226 -6.56 -12.88 -14.42
C GLU A 226 -6.91 -11.84 -15.51
N ASP A 227 -7.36 -10.64 -15.09
CA ASP A 227 -7.74 -9.53 -15.96
C ASP A 227 -6.54 -8.61 -16.32
N CYS A 228 -5.31 -9.09 -16.22
CA CYS A 228 -4.12 -8.27 -16.46
C CYS A 228 -4.08 -7.72 -17.89
N LEU A 229 -3.92 -6.40 -18.03
CA LEU A 229 -3.84 -5.73 -19.33
C LEU A 229 -2.54 -5.99 -20.10
N LYS A 230 -1.57 -6.66 -19.45
CA LYS A 230 -0.24 -6.98 -19.99
C LYS A 230 0.40 -5.76 -20.68
N GLU A 231 0.79 -5.86 -21.95
CA GLU A 231 1.49 -4.83 -22.71
C GLU A 231 0.72 -3.49 -22.81
N ARG A 232 -0.60 -3.52 -22.62
CA ARG A 232 -1.42 -2.29 -22.57
C ARG A 232 -1.38 -1.60 -21.20
N CYS A 233 -0.90 -2.28 -20.17
CA CYS A 233 -0.73 -1.69 -18.85
C CYS A 233 0.51 -0.78 -18.85
N PRO A 234 0.41 0.44 -18.30
CA PRO A 234 1.58 1.28 -18.12
C PRO A 234 2.67 0.63 -17.24
N TYR A 235 2.34 -0.36 -16.40
CA TYR A 235 3.23 -0.96 -15.39
C TYR A 235 3.70 -2.39 -15.73
N PHE A 236 3.71 -2.78 -17.01
CA PHE A 236 4.01 -4.16 -17.41
C PHE A 236 5.49 -4.50 -17.59
N ARG A 237 6.37 -3.50 -17.73
CA ARG A 237 7.72 -3.71 -18.25
C ARG A 237 8.67 -4.46 -17.32
#